data_AF-A0A318B822-F1
#
_entry.id   AF-A0A318B822-F1
#
_cell.length_a   1.000
_cell.length_b   1.000
_cell.length_c   1.000
_cell.angle_alpha   90.00
_cell.angle_beta   90.00
_cell.angle_gamma   90.00
#
_symmetry.space_group_name_H-M   'P 1'
#
loop_
_entity.id
_entity.type
_entity.pdbx_description
1 polymer ?
#
loop_
_entity_poly.entity_id
_entity_poly.type
_entity_poly.pdbx_seq_one_letter_code
_entity_poly.pdbx_strand_id
1 'polypeptide(L)'
;MVASLTAGSALAAVTPSKPKAPSAAAAAMAATPAPDLTPQEKAGCGAVLVILGKVATSYPQVFASKGADGRGMQFVLEAFGAKGRTMMDEAFEDGAQKGVKASKVYEDGLDFLFENVKPAEGESAEAAGKRAGVALLQRCTGIEAG
;
A
#
# COMPACT_ATOMS: atom_id res chain seq x y z
N MET A 1 -65.38 2.23 31.40
CA MET A 1 -66.10 2.50 30.13
C MET A 1 -65.03 2.88 29.12
N VAL A 2 -64.45 1.94 28.37
CA VAL A 2 -64.90 1.40 27.06
C VAL A 2 -65.23 2.53 26.07
N ALA A 3 -64.35 2.79 25.09
CA ALA A 3 -64.54 2.41 23.68
C ALA A 3 -63.58 3.17 22.75
N SER A 4 -62.86 2.40 21.94
CA SER A 4 -62.10 2.76 20.74
C SER A 4 -62.97 3.38 19.64
N LEU A 5 -62.37 4.03 18.63
CA LEU A 5 -62.59 3.83 17.18
C LEU A 5 -61.66 4.79 16.40
N THR A 6 -60.53 4.31 15.86
CA THR A 6 -60.29 3.88 14.45
C THR A 6 -60.01 4.98 13.42
N ALA A 7 -58.75 4.95 12.97
CA ALA A 7 -58.29 4.87 11.58
C ALA A 7 -58.60 6.01 10.59
N GLY A 8 -57.50 6.55 10.06
CA GLY A 8 -57.46 7.34 8.82
C GLY A 8 -56.02 7.44 8.32
N SER A 9 -55.49 6.33 7.80
CA SER A 9 -54.17 6.25 7.18
C SER A 9 -54.14 7.06 5.88
N ALA A 10 -53.29 8.09 5.82
CA ALA A 10 -52.79 8.62 4.56
C ALA A 10 -51.29 8.33 4.50
N LEU A 11 -50.94 7.17 3.94
CA LEU A 11 -49.58 6.85 3.52
C LEU A 11 -49.19 7.84 2.41
N ALA A 12 -48.43 8.87 2.79
CA ALA A 12 -47.70 9.68 1.83
C ALA A 12 -46.73 8.74 1.10
N ALA A 13 -46.97 8.56 -0.20
CA ALA A 13 -46.14 7.77 -1.08
C ALA A 13 -44.72 8.36 -1.12
N VAL A 14 -43.82 7.77 -0.34
CA VAL A 14 -42.38 7.94 -0.52
C VAL A 14 -42.02 7.14 -1.76
N THR A 15 -41.93 7.82 -2.89
CA THR A 15 -41.30 7.29 -4.09
C THR A 15 -39.88 6.81 -3.73
N PRO A 16 -39.51 5.53 -3.97
CA PRO A 16 -38.15 5.10 -3.77
C PRO A 16 -37.28 5.74 -4.86
N SER A 17 -36.47 6.73 -4.47
CA SER A 17 -35.34 7.15 -5.28
C SER A 17 -34.40 5.95 -5.43
N LYS A 18 -34.47 5.35 -6.62
CA LYS A 18 -33.57 4.32 -7.12
C LYS A 18 -32.13 4.65 -6.69
N PRO A 19 -31.40 3.73 -6.05
CA PRO A 19 -29.99 3.95 -5.74
C PRO A 19 -29.27 4.29 -7.05
N LYS A 20 -28.74 5.51 -7.14
CA LYS A 20 -27.81 5.87 -8.21
C LYS A 20 -26.58 4.98 -7.96
N ALA A 21 -26.46 3.92 -8.74
CA ALA A 21 -25.29 3.06 -8.74
C ALA A 21 -24.04 3.95 -8.79
N PRO A 22 -23.00 3.67 -7.98
CA PRO A 22 -21.77 4.43 -8.03
C PRO A 22 -21.29 4.46 -9.48
N SER A 23 -21.02 5.66 -9.97
CA SER A 23 -20.51 5.92 -11.32
C SER A 23 -19.35 4.97 -11.62
N ALA A 24 -19.46 4.22 -12.71
CA ALA A 24 -18.43 3.33 -13.22
C ALA A 24 -17.12 4.06 -13.62
N ALA A 25 -17.05 5.39 -13.47
CA ALA A 25 -15.85 6.18 -13.69
C ALA A 25 -14.80 6.09 -12.56
N ALA A 26 -15.12 5.49 -11.40
CA ALA A 26 -14.14 5.19 -10.35
C ALA A 26 -13.53 3.78 -10.47
N ALA A 27 -13.98 2.97 -11.43
CA ALA A 27 -13.52 1.58 -11.60
C ALA A 27 -12.20 1.46 -12.37
N ALA A 28 -11.64 2.55 -12.88
CA ALA A 28 -10.39 2.56 -13.65
C ALA A 28 -9.14 2.83 -12.80
N MET A 29 -9.13 2.38 -11.54
CA MET A 29 -7.92 2.04 -10.77
C MET A 29 -8.23 0.93 -9.78
N ALA A 30 -9.03 -0.07 -10.20
CA ALA A 30 -9.02 -1.35 -9.50
C ALA A 30 -7.63 -1.95 -9.73
N ALA A 31 -6.67 -1.56 -8.89
CA ALA A 31 -5.47 -2.33 -8.64
C ALA A 31 -5.96 -3.76 -8.43
N THR A 32 -5.52 -4.68 -9.29
CA THR A 32 -5.60 -6.11 -9.03
C THR A 32 -5.27 -6.29 -7.56
N PRO A 33 -6.13 -6.92 -6.72
CA PRO A 33 -5.80 -7.08 -5.31
C PRO A 33 -4.45 -7.76 -5.27
N ALA A 34 -3.43 -7.00 -4.85
CA ALA A 34 -2.11 -7.56 -4.64
C ALA A 34 -2.35 -8.72 -3.66
N PRO A 35 -1.87 -9.94 -3.95
CA PRO A 35 -2.04 -11.05 -3.02
C PRO A 35 -1.58 -10.57 -1.65
N ASP A 36 -2.40 -10.82 -0.62
CA ASP A 36 -2.13 -10.34 0.74
C ASP A 36 -0.69 -10.65 1.11
N LEU A 37 0.09 -9.60 1.36
CA LEU A 37 1.49 -9.73 1.74
C LEU A 37 1.54 -10.48 3.07
N THR A 38 2.38 -11.51 3.13
CA THR A 38 2.67 -12.19 4.39
C THR A 38 3.27 -11.18 5.40
N PRO A 39 3.20 -11.43 6.71
CA PRO A 39 3.77 -10.52 7.71
C PRO A 39 5.26 -10.22 7.48
N GLN A 40 6.01 -11.22 7.01
CA GLN A 40 7.41 -11.10 6.62
C GLN A 40 7.58 -10.13 5.44
N GLU A 41 6.76 -10.30 4.40
CA GLU A 41 6.75 -9.40 3.25
C GLU A 41 6.34 -7.98 3.63
N LYS A 42 5.36 -7.82 4.52
CA LYS A 42 4.97 -6.50 5.04
C LYS A 42 6.12 -5.81 5.77
N ALA A 43 6.88 -6.54 6.60
CA ALA A 43 8.06 -5.99 7.27
C ALA A 43 9.14 -5.55 6.27
N GLY A 44 9.48 -6.40 5.30
CA GLY A 44 10.50 -6.10 4.28
C GLY A 44 10.08 -4.97 3.33
N CYS A 45 8.86 -5.05 2.78
CA CYS A 45 8.29 -3.99 1.94
C CYS A 45 8.13 -2.69 2.70
N GLY A 46 7.68 -2.75 3.96
CA GLY A 46 7.57 -1.61 4.84
C GLY A 46 8.90 -0.89 4.99
N ALA A 47 9.97 -1.62 5.28
CA ALA A 47 11.32 -1.07 5.41
C ALA A 47 11.79 -0.38 4.12
N VAL A 48 11.66 -1.04 2.95
CA VAL A 48 12.07 -0.46 1.66
C VAL A 48 11.30 0.81 1.35
N LEU A 49 9.97 0.80 1.50
CA LEU A 49 9.14 1.96 1.19
C LEU A 49 9.41 3.13 2.16
N VAL A 50 9.68 2.86 3.44
CA VAL A 50 10.13 3.88 4.40
C VAL A 50 11.46 4.50 3.97
N ILE A 51 12.42 3.69 3.54
CA ILE A 51 13.71 4.19 3.04
C ILE A 51 13.50 5.12 1.84
N LEU A 52 12.67 4.71 0.88
CA LEU A 52 12.36 5.53 -0.31
C LEU A 52 11.74 6.89 0.07
N GLY A 53 10.78 6.91 0.98
CA GLY A 53 10.20 8.17 1.46
C GLY A 53 11.19 9.02 2.27
N LYS A 54 12.09 8.40 3.05
CA LYS A 54 13.16 9.14 3.71
C LYS A 54 14.14 9.75 2.71
N VAL A 55 14.43 9.05 1.60
CA VAL A 55 15.28 9.60 0.54
C VAL A 55 14.61 10.80 -0.11
N ALA A 56 13.31 10.71 -0.41
CA ALA A 56 12.54 11.81 -1.00
C ALA A 56 12.51 13.06 -0.11
N THR A 57 12.26 12.87 1.19
CA THR A 57 12.18 13.97 2.17
C THR A 57 13.55 14.54 2.55
N SER A 58 14.59 13.71 2.64
CA SER A 58 15.93 14.14 3.10
C SER A 58 16.81 14.66 1.96
N TYR A 59 16.54 14.27 0.71
CA TYR A 59 17.32 14.68 -0.46
C TYR A 59 16.44 15.29 -1.57
N PRO A 60 15.62 16.32 -1.28
CA PRO A 60 14.71 16.92 -2.26
C PRO A 60 15.44 17.49 -3.50
N GLN A 61 16.71 17.87 -3.36
CA GLN A 61 17.57 18.35 -4.44
C GLN A 61 17.77 17.33 -5.57
N VAL A 62 17.69 16.03 -5.26
CA VAL A 62 17.82 14.95 -6.25
C VAL A 62 16.64 14.97 -7.23
N PHE A 63 15.49 15.47 -6.77
CA PHE A 63 14.24 15.53 -7.55
C PHE A 63 14.04 16.89 -8.20
N ALA A 64 14.45 17.97 -7.53
CA ALA A 64 14.31 19.34 -8.04
C ALA A 64 14.98 19.56 -9.42
N SER A 65 16.10 18.88 -9.68
CA SER A 65 16.84 18.94 -10.95
C SER A 65 16.07 18.38 -12.16
N LYS A 66 14.98 17.64 -11.93
CA LYS A 66 14.14 17.02 -12.96
C LYS A 66 12.82 17.75 -13.24
N GLY A 67 12.65 18.98 -12.73
CA GLY A 67 11.47 19.79 -13.02
C GLY A 67 10.16 19.22 -12.47
N ALA A 68 9.07 19.31 -13.25
CA ALA A 68 7.73 18.86 -12.82
C ALA A 68 7.68 17.34 -12.55
N ASP A 69 8.32 16.54 -13.39
CA ASP A 69 8.38 15.08 -13.26
C ASP A 69 9.14 14.67 -11.99
N GLY A 70 10.21 15.39 -11.67
CA GLY A 70 10.96 15.20 -10.43
C GLY A 70 10.10 15.39 -9.18
N ARG A 71 9.31 16.47 -9.14
CA ARG A 71 8.39 16.73 -8.02
C ARG A 71 7.27 15.70 -7.92
N GLY A 72 6.74 15.24 -9.05
CA GLY A 72 5.78 14.14 -9.08
C GLY A 72 6.36 12.86 -8.47
N MET A 73 7.58 12.51 -8.86
CA MET A 73 8.30 11.36 -8.30
C MET A 73 8.56 11.53 -6.81
N GLN A 74 9.00 12.72 -6.37
CA GLN A 74 9.21 13.00 -4.94
C GLN A 74 7.93 12.75 -4.14
N PHE A 75 6.80 13.28 -4.59
CA PHE A 75 5.50 13.06 -3.92
C PHE A 75 5.12 11.58 -3.83
N VAL A 76 5.31 10.82 -4.92
CA VAL A 76 5.04 9.37 -4.92
C VAL A 76 5.92 8.64 -3.91
N LEU A 77 7.22 8.96 -3.85
CA LEU A 77 8.14 8.34 -2.90
C LEU A 77 7.83 8.73 -1.45
N GLU A 78 7.40 9.97 -1.19
CA GLU A 78 6.92 10.39 0.13
C GLU A 78 5.67 9.60 0.56
N ALA A 79 4.72 9.39 -0.37
CA ALA A 79 3.54 8.56 -0.13
C ALA A 79 3.92 7.10 0.14
N PHE A 80 4.93 6.56 -0.57
CA PHE A 80 5.50 5.25 -0.24
C PHE A 80 6.06 5.23 1.18
N GLY A 81 6.75 6.28 1.62
CA GLY A 81 7.21 6.40 3.01
C GLY A 81 6.09 6.25 4.04
N ALA A 82 4.92 6.83 3.79
CA ALA A 82 3.76 6.70 4.66
C ALA A 82 3.14 5.28 4.62
N LYS A 83 2.98 4.73 3.42
CA LYS A 83 2.52 3.34 3.24
C LYS A 83 3.45 2.34 3.92
N GLY A 84 4.75 2.54 3.81
CA GLY A 84 5.77 1.69 4.40
C GLY A 84 5.69 1.65 5.93
N ARG A 85 5.45 2.80 6.58
CA ARG A 85 5.24 2.84 8.05
C ARG A 85 4.03 2.03 8.45
N THR A 86 2.92 2.18 7.74
CA THR A 86 1.69 1.43 8.01
C THR A 86 1.93 -0.08 7.88
N MET A 87 2.63 -0.53 6.83
CA MET A 87 2.99 -1.94 6.66
C MET A 87 3.90 -2.47 7.78
N MET A 88 4.86 -1.67 8.23
CA MET A 88 5.70 -2.06 9.37
C MET A 88 4.91 -2.15 10.67
N ASP A 89 4.03 -1.18 10.93
CA ASP A 89 3.17 -1.17 12.11
C ASP A 89 2.27 -2.42 12.14
N GLU A 90 1.64 -2.77 11.02
CA GLU A 90 0.87 -4.01 10.86
C GLU A 90 1.73 -5.26 11.10
N ALA A 91 2.94 -5.32 10.53
CA ALA A 91 3.82 -6.47 10.71
C ALA A 91 4.27 -6.64 12.17
N PHE A 92 4.55 -5.53 12.87
CA PHE A 92 4.89 -5.57 14.29
C PHE A 92 3.70 -5.92 15.17
N GLU A 93 2.50 -5.44 14.84
CA GLU A 93 1.27 -5.81 15.53
C GLU A 93 0.99 -7.31 15.39
N ASP A 94 1.05 -7.85 14.16
CA ASP A 94 0.90 -9.27 13.86
C ASP A 94 1.95 -10.12 14.60
N GLY A 95 3.20 -9.64 14.64
CA GLY A 95 4.29 -10.29 15.38
C GLY A 95 4.04 -10.30 16.89
N ALA A 96 3.59 -9.17 17.44
CA ALA A 96 3.29 -9.03 18.87
C ALA A 96 2.15 -9.95 19.30
N GLN A 97 1.09 -10.07 18.49
CA GLN A 97 -0.02 -11.01 18.74
C GLN A 97 0.45 -12.48 18.77
N LYS A 98 1.55 -12.79 18.10
CA LYS A 98 2.19 -14.12 18.07
C LYS A 98 3.30 -14.30 19.10
N GLY A 99 3.55 -13.29 19.95
CA GLY A 99 4.64 -13.32 20.93
C GLY A 99 6.05 -13.18 20.33
N VAL A 100 6.15 -12.70 19.08
CA VAL A 100 7.42 -12.48 18.39
C VAL A 100 7.96 -11.09 18.75
N LYS A 101 9.27 -11.00 19.00
CA LYS A 101 9.94 -9.71 19.26
C LYS A 101 10.02 -8.87 17.98
N ALA A 102 9.95 -7.55 18.12
CA ALA A 102 10.11 -6.63 16.99
C ALA A 102 11.43 -6.84 16.22
N SER A 103 12.54 -7.14 16.91
CA SER A 103 13.81 -7.46 16.25
C SER A 103 13.68 -8.64 15.28
N LYS A 104 12.93 -9.68 15.67
CA LYS A 104 12.73 -10.86 14.83
C LYS A 104 11.83 -10.56 13.64
N VAL A 105 10.75 -9.78 13.83
CA VAL A 105 9.92 -9.31 12.71
C VAL A 105 10.75 -8.52 11.68
N TYR A 106 11.65 -7.65 12.16
CA TYR A 106 12.55 -6.90 11.30
C TYR A 106 13.54 -7.82 10.56
N GLU A 107 14.18 -8.76 11.26
CA GLU A 107 15.09 -9.74 10.67
C GLU A 107 14.40 -10.60 9.61
N ASP A 108 13.19 -11.10 9.89
CA ASP A 108 12.40 -11.85 8.92
C ASP A 108 12.11 -11.01 7.67
N GLY A 109 11.78 -9.73 7.84
CA GLY A 109 11.61 -8.79 6.75
C GLY A 109 12.89 -8.59 5.91
N LEU A 110 14.06 -8.54 6.55
CA LEU A 110 15.34 -8.48 5.84
C LEU A 110 15.62 -9.76 5.05
N ASP A 111 15.33 -10.93 5.64
CA ASP A 111 15.51 -12.22 4.95
C ASP A 111 14.68 -12.27 3.66
N PHE A 112 13.43 -11.79 3.71
CA PHE A 112 12.60 -11.66 2.50
C PHE A 112 13.28 -10.78 1.43
N LEU A 113 13.86 -9.64 1.82
CA LEU A 113 14.56 -8.77 0.85
C LEU A 113 15.77 -9.48 0.23
N PHE A 114 16.59 -10.16 1.04
CA PHE A 114 17.79 -10.84 0.55
C PHE A 114 17.49 -12.05 -0.34
N GLU A 115 16.38 -12.75 -0.09
CA GLU A 115 15.91 -13.83 -0.97
C GLU A 115 15.55 -13.30 -2.37
N ASN A 116 15.02 -12.08 -2.46
CA ASN A 116 14.56 -11.47 -3.71
C ASN A 116 15.64 -10.70 -4.48
N VAL A 117 16.80 -10.41 -3.87
CA VAL A 117 17.86 -9.57 -4.45
C VAL A 117 19.07 -10.39 -4.93
N LYS A 118 19.03 -11.73 -4.89
CA LYS A 118 20.16 -12.57 -5.32
C LYS A 118 20.56 -12.25 -6.78
N PRO A 119 21.83 -11.86 -7.02
CA PRO A 119 22.34 -11.61 -8.37
C PRO A 119 22.45 -12.93 -9.14
N ALA A 120 22.18 -12.89 -10.44
CA ALA A 120 22.44 -14.04 -11.31
C ALA A 120 23.95 -14.16 -11.61
N GLU A 121 24.45 -15.37 -11.87
CA GLU A 121 25.85 -15.57 -12.26
C GLU A 121 26.16 -14.78 -13.55
N GLY A 122 27.19 -13.93 -13.49
CA GLY A 122 27.60 -13.08 -14.61
C GLY A 122 26.86 -11.74 -14.74
N GLU A 123 25.90 -11.44 -13.86
CA GLU A 123 25.19 -10.15 -13.83
C GLU A 123 26.05 -9.06 -13.15
N SER A 124 26.05 -7.83 -13.70
CA SER A 124 26.71 -6.71 -13.02
C SER A 124 25.91 -6.30 -11.78
N ALA A 125 26.58 -5.79 -10.75
CA ALA A 125 25.92 -5.34 -9.51
C ALA A 125 24.85 -4.27 -9.76
N GLU A 126 25.07 -3.38 -10.74
CA GLU A 126 24.11 -2.35 -11.13
C GLU A 126 22.86 -2.95 -11.79
N ALA A 127 23.04 -3.90 -12.72
CA ALA A 127 21.91 -4.56 -13.39
C ALA A 127 21.09 -5.38 -12.38
N ALA A 128 21.76 -6.14 -11.51
CA ALA A 128 21.13 -6.91 -10.45
C ALA A 128 20.35 -5.98 -9.50
N GLY A 129 20.96 -4.88 -9.06
CA GLY A 129 20.33 -3.89 -8.19
C GLY A 129 19.10 -3.25 -8.83
N LYS A 130 19.17 -2.89 -10.12
CA LYS A 130 18.04 -2.32 -10.86
C LYS A 130 16.89 -3.32 -11.01
N ARG A 131 17.19 -4.55 -11.42
CA ARG A 131 16.20 -5.63 -11.55
C ARG A 131 15.51 -5.90 -10.22
N ALA A 132 16.29 -6.09 -9.16
CA ALA A 132 15.77 -6.35 -7.83
C ALA A 132 14.95 -5.16 -7.30
N GLY A 133 15.40 -3.93 -7.55
CA GLY A 133 14.67 -2.71 -7.19
C GLY A 133 13.31 -2.62 -7.87
N VAL A 134 13.21 -2.91 -9.17
CA VAL A 134 11.93 -2.94 -9.90
C VAL A 134 11.03 -4.05 -9.38
N ALA A 135 11.55 -5.26 -9.20
CA ALA A 135 10.78 -6.40 -8.70
C ALA A 135 10.22 -6.14 -7.28
N LEU A 136 11.04 -5.59 -6.39
CA LEU A 136 10.61 -5.19 -5.05
C LEU A 136 9.57 -4.08 -5.10
N LEU A 137 9.75 -3.06 -5.96
CA LEU A 137 8.78 -1.99 -6.09
C LEU A 137 7.43 -2.53 -6.57
N GLN A 138 7.42 -3.37 -7.60
CA GLN A 138 6.21 -4.03 -8.10
C GLN A 138 5.55 -4.86 -7.01
N ARG A 139 6.31 -5.71 -6.30
CA ARG A 139 5.78 -6.56 -5.23
C ARG A 139 5.19 -5.75 -4.07
N CYS A 140 5.89 -4.72 -3.63
CA CYS A 140 5.52 -3.94 -2.43
C CYS A 140 4.44 -2.89 -2.70
N THR A 141 4.32 -2.41 -3.94
CA THR A 141 3.35 -1.36 -4.30
C THR A 141 2.15 -1.86 -5.09
N GLY A 142 2.29 -2.98 -5.81
CA GLY A 142 1.32 -3.47 -6.78
C GLY A 142 1.33 -2.69 -8.11
N ILE A 143 2.30 -1.78 -8.30
CA ILE A 143 2.41 -0.97 -9.53
C ILE A 143 3.29 -1.72 -10.52
N GLU A 144 2.71 -2.13 -11.64
CA GLU A 144 3.48 -2.71 -12.75
C GLU A 144 4.28 -1.61 -13.46
N ALA A 145 5.57 -1.87 -13.71
CA ALA A 145 6.41 -0.98 -14.51
C ALA A 145 6.05 -1.21 -15.98
N GLY A 146 5.37 -0.25 -16.60
CA GLY A 146 5.03 -0.25 -18.03
C GLY A 146 6.21 0.08 -18.94
#